data_AF-A0AA35USL4-F1
#
_entry.id   AF-A0AA35USL4-F1
#
_cell.length_a   1.000
_cell.length_b   1.000
_cell.length_c   1.000
_cell.angle_alpha   90.00
_cell.angle_beta   90.00
_cell.angle_gamma   90.00
#
_symmetry.space_group_name_H-M   'P 1'
#
loop_
_entity.id
_entity.type
_entity.pdbx_description
1 polymer ?
#
loop_
_entity_poly.entity_id
_entity_poly.type
_entity_poly.pdbx_seq_one_letter_code
_entity_poly.pdbx_strand_id
1 'polypeptide(L)'
;MDEALKQNEAGRASEREWNYHPDFPIDNNPLFSWPPRISDTLTYYRDSWLTLSEGTIFTALAILVLYFAHPSLTTTATLDWTWIAAVYARNFITLLVVAGGLHVYFYTLRSQETELKYVKPFLSRGGSRFNFQNQLHDNAFWSLGSGVLIWTGFEVLCLWAMGNGHIRAISFAEMPVWSLLALPAIFMWVSFHFYCVHRLLHTKLLYDWVHVLHHRNINVGPWSGLSMHPVEHLFYFSSLLIHFVVPTHPMHILFHFYTLSLSAVFGHTGFDALLVKNRRRLAIGHFHHQLHHRYFECNYGSVDMPWDVFFGTFHDGTQEARKRMMKRIRKGQR
;
A
#
# COMPACT_ATOMS: atom_id res chain seq x y z
N MET A 1 -42.34 -7.93 -0.57
CA MET A 1 -42.25 -7.42 -1.96
C MET A 1 -41.32 -6.21 -2.04
N ASP A 2 -41.43 -5.26 -1.11
CA ASP A 2 -40.64 -4.01 -1.10
C ASP A 2 -39.14 -4.19 -0.79
N GLU A 3 -38.78 -5.18 0.03
CA GLU A 3 -37.40 -5.46 0.43
C GLU A 3 -36.62 -6.21 -0.66
N ALA A 4 -37.27 -7.15 -1.34
CA ALA A 4 -36.72 -7.86 -2.49
C ALA A 4 -36.50 -6.90 -3.69
N LEU A 5 -37.38 -5.92 -3.89
CA LEU A 5 -37.20 -4.89 -4.92
C LEU A 5 -36.02 -3.95 -4.57
N LYS A 6 -35.89 -3.52 -3.31
CA LYS A 6 -34.75 -2.71 -2.84
C LYS A 6 -33.42 -3.47 -2.94
N GLN A 7 -33.38 -4.76 -2.63
CA GLN A 7 -32.20 -5.60 -2.80
C GLN A 7 -31.84 -5.78 -4.28
N ASN A 8 -32.83 -5.94 -5.16
CA ASN A 8 -32.61 -6.09 -6.61
C ASN A 8 -32.14 -4.76 -7.24
N GLU A 9 -32.63 -3.61 -6.80
CA GLU A 9 -32.13 -2.30 -7.20
C GLU A 9 -30.72 -2.00 -6.67
N ALA A 10 -30.43 -2.36 -5.42
CA ALA A 10 -29.09 -2.22 -4.84
C ALA A 10 -28.06 -3.12 -5.55
N GLY A 11 -28.45 -4.37 -5.88
CA GLY A 11 -27.63 -5.29 -6.68
C GLY A 11 -27.35 -4.72 -8.08
N ARG A 12 -28.39 -4.24 -8.78
CA ARG A 12 -28.24 -3.59 -10.10
C ARG A 12 -27.42 -2.30 -10.05
N ALA A 13 -27.47 -1.54 -8.95
CA ALA A 13 -26.65 -0.35 -8.78
C ALA A 13 -25.16 -0.70 -8.54
N SER A 14 -24.89 -1.77 -7.79
CA SER A 14 -23.53 -2.30 -7.60
C SER A 14 -22.93 -2.82 -8.92
N GLU A 15 -23.69 -3.59 -9.70
CA GLU A 15 -23.27 -4.14 -11.00
C GLU A 15 -22.97 -3.05 -12.06
N ARG A 16 -23.56 -1.86 -11.90
CA ARG A 16 -23.24 -0.70 -12.76
C ARG A 16 -21.96 0.00 -12.34
N GLU A 17 -21.63 -0.02 -11.05
CA GLU A 17 -20.47 0.67 -10.51
C GLU A 17 -19.20 -0.17 -10.61
N TRP A 18 -19.30 -1.46 -10.35
CA TRP A 18 -18.17 -2.39 -10.28
C TRP A 18 -18.28 -3.47 -11.35
N ASN A 19 -17.16 -3.81 -11.98
CA ASN A 19 -17.03 -5.01 -12.79
C ASN A 19 -16.86 -6.26 -11.91
N TYR A 20 -16.08 -6.11 -10.84
CA TYR A 20 -15.89 -7.11 -9.80
C TYR A 20 -15.83 -6.41 -8.46
N HIS A 21 -16.40 -7.03 -7.44
CA HIS A 21 -16.17 -6.68 -6.05
C HIS A 21 -16.18 -7.97 -5.22
N PRO A 22 -15.43 -8.02 -4.09
CA PRO A 22 -15.63 -9.07 -3.11
C PRO A 22 -17.03 -9.00 -2.50
N ASP A 23 -17.44 -10.04 -1.77
CA ASP A 23 -18.73 -10.03 -1.08
C ASP A 23 -18.82 -8.85 -0.10
N PHE A 24 -19.98 -8.19 -0.10
CA PHE A 24 -20.29 -7.10 0.82
C PHE A 24 -21.10 -7.61 2.02
N PRO A 25 -20.91 -7.05 3.23
CA PRO A 25 -19.92 -6.04 3.58
C PRO A 25 -18.49 -6.60 3.57
N ILE A 26 -17.52 -5.83 3.06
CA ILE A 26 -16.11 -6.20 3.23
C ILE A 26 -15.74 -6.14 4.70
N ASP A 27 -14.88 -7.07 5.11
CA ASP A 27 -14.45 -7.20 6.50
C ASP A 27 -13.05 -6.61 6.73
N ASN A 28 -12.75 -6.30 7.98
CA ASN A 28 -11.39 -5.95 8.41
C ASN A 28 -10.72 -7.18 9.02
N ASN A 29 -9.48 -7.00 9.51
CA ASN A 29 -8.78 -8.02 10.26
C ASN A 29 -9.68 -8.60 11.39
N PRO A 30 -9.97 -9.92 11.37
CA PRO A 30 -10.90 -10.56 12.30
C PRO A 30 -10.41 -10.55 13.75
N LEU A 31 -9.14 -10.24 14.00
CA LEU A 31 -8.60 -10.00 15.34
C LEU A 31 -9.41 -8.95 16.12
N PHE A 32 -9.98 -7.97 15.41
CA PHE A 32 -10.72 -6.85 16.00
C PHE A 32 -12.24 -7.03 15.95
N SER A 33 -12.71 -8.22 15.58
CA SER A 33 -14.14 -8.53 15.52
C SER A 33 -14.74 -8.73 16.91
N TRP A 34 -15.99 -8.30 17.07
CA TRP A 34 -16.80 -8.63 18.24
C TRP A 34 -18.14 -9.24 17.80
N PRO A 35 -18.49 -10.47 18.26
CA PRO A 35 -17.72 -11.32 19.16
C PRO A 35 -16.40 -11.83 18.55
N PRO A 36 -15.39 -12.22 19.37
CA PRO A 36 -14.08 -12.63 18.86
C PRO A 36 -14.16 -13.85 17.94
N ARG A 37 -13.65 -13.72 16.72
CA ARG A 37 -13.59 -14.78 15.71
C ARG A 37 -12.22 -15.44 15.68
N ILE A 38 -11.95 -16.32 16.66
CA ILE A 38 -10.63 -16.94 16.87
C ILE A 38 -10.17 -17.74 15.64
N SER A 39 -11.04 -18.58 15.06
CA SER A 39 -10.70 -19.40 13.89
C SER A 39 -10.28 -18.55 12.68
N ASP A 40 -11.01 -17.45 12.45
CA ASP A 40 -10.76 -16.57 11.31
C ASP A 40 -9.50 -15.74 11.56
N THR A 41 -9.24 -15.35 12.80
CA THR A 41 -7.99 -14.71 13.22
C THR A 41 -6.78 -15.60 12.96
N LEU A 42 -6.83 -16.87 13.36
CA LEU A 42 -5.76 -17.83 13.10
C LEU A 42 -5.54 -18.04 11.59
N THR A 43 -6.62 -18.13 10.83
CA THR A 43 -6.59 -18.25 9.36
C THR A 43 -5.95 -17.02 8.72
N TYR A 44 -6.35 -15.82 9.14
CA TYR A 44 -5.81 -14.54 8.64
C TYR A 44 -4.30 -14.44 8.83
N TYR A 45 -3.79 -14.72 10.03
CA TYR A 45 -2.36 -14.63 10.30
C TYR A 45 -1.55 -15.77 9.67
N ARG A 46 -2.11 -16.98 9.57
CA ARG A 46 -1.51 -18.06 8.77
C ARG A 46 -1.36 -17.63 7.32
N ASP A 47 -2.41 -17.09 6.72
CA ASP A 47 -2.38 -16.72 5.29
C ASP A 47 -1.47 -15.51 5.06
N SER A 48 -1.40 -14.58 6.02
CA SER A 48 -0.53 -13.40 5.96
C SER A 48 0.97 -13.71 6.13
N TRP A 49 1.34 -14.75 6.89
CA TRP A 49 2.75 -14.98 7.28
C TRP A 49 3.31 -16.36 6.94
N LEU A 50 2.47 -17.35 6.67
CA LEU A 50 2.87 -18.75 6.44
C LEU A 50 2.49 -19.25 5.04
N THR A 51 1.93 -18.39 4.19
CA THR A 51 1.64 -18.70 2.79
C THR A 51 2.22 -17.63 1.86
N LEU A 52 2.05 -17.76 0.54
CA LEU A 52 2.51 -16.74 -0.41
C LEU A 52 1.64 -15.48 -0.27
N SER A 53 2.23 -14.44 0.32
CA SER A 53 1.56 -13.19 0.70
C SER A 53 2.52 -12.02 0.55
N GLU A 54 2.01 -10.79 0.70
CA GLU A 54 2.85 -9.60 0.80
C GLU A 54 3.89 -9.73 1.92
N GLY A 55 3.48 -10.16 3.11
CA GLY A 55 4.37 -10.33 4.26
C GLY A 55 5.53 -11.31 3.98
N THR A 56 5.25 -12.47 3.37
CA THR A 56 6.30 -13.45 3.06
C THR A 56 7.18 -13.01 1.90
N ILE A 57 6.62 -12.38 0.87
CA ILE A 57 7.38 -11.84 -0.27
C ILE A 57 8.34 -10.74 0.20
N PHE A 58 7.87 -9.78 1.00
CA PHE A 58 8.71 -8.66 1.46
C PHE A 58 9.77 -9.12 2.47
N THR A 59 9.43 -10.07 3.34
CA THR A 59 10.42 -10.68 4.25
C THR A 59 11.52 -11.38 3.44
N ALA A 60 11.14 -12.21 2.46
CA ALA A 60 12.11 -12.91 1.62
C ALA A 60 12.99 -11.94 0.82
N LEU A 61 12.41 -10.86 0.28
CA LEU A 61 13.14 -9.84 -0.45
C LEU A 61 14.08 -9.04 0.46
N ALA A 62 13.65 -8.67 1.67
CA ALA A 62 14.49 -8.02 2.66
C ALA A 62 15.70 -8.88 3.04
N ILE A 63 15.49 -10.17 3.24
CA ILE A 63 16.58 -11.13 3.51
C ILE A 63 17.52 -11.22 2.30
N LEU A 64 16.99 -11.39 1.09
CA LEU A 64 17.80 -11.47 -0.12
C LEU A 64 18.69 -10.23 -0.30
N VAL A 65 18.09 -9.04 -0.17
CA VAL A 65 18.84 -7.80 -0.32
C VAL A 65 19.84 -7.60 0.81
N LEU A 66 19.51 -7.97 2.05
CA LEU A 66 20.44 -7.95 3.16
C LEU A 66 21.72 -8.73 2.85
N TYR A 67 21.60 -9.94 2.29
CA TYR A 67 22.75 -10.81 2.05
C TYR A 67 23.54 -10.44 0.79
N PHE A 68 22.87 -9.94 -0.26
CA PHE A 68 23.51 -9.79 -1.58
C PHE A 68 23.72 -8.33 -2.02
N ALA A 69 23.01 -7.37 -1.46
CA ALA A 69 22.96 -6.00 -1.98
C ALA A 69 22.86 -4.91 -0.91
N HIS A 70 23.10 -5.25 0.37
CA HIS A 70 23.12 -4.29 1.46
C HIS A 70 24.57 -3.91 1.79
N PRO A 71 24.92 -2.60 1.81
CA PRO A 71 26.27 -2.16 2.14
C PRO A 71 26.61 -2.48 3.61
N SER A 72 27.89 -2.69 3.92
CA SER A 72 28.31 -2.90 5.32
C SER A 72 28.07 -1.62 6.15
N LEU A 73 27.78 -1.76 7.44
CA LEU A 73 27.58 -0.60 8.32
C LEU A 73 28.82 0.31 8.40
N THR A 74 30.02 -0.26 8.27
CA THR A 74 31.27 0.50 8.18
C THR A 74 31.30 1.35 6.91
N THR A 75 30.82 0.82 5.78
CA THR A 75 30.72 1.57 4.52
C THR A 75 29.72 2.70 4.63
N THR A 76 28.58 2.49 5.28
CA THR A 76 27.50 3.49 5.36
C THR A 76 27.80 4.62 6.34
N ALA A 77 28.77 4.46 7.24
CA ALA A 77 29.19 5.50 8.16
C ALA A 77 29.66 6.78 7.44
N THR A 78 30.22 6.65 6.23
CA THR A 78 30.60 7.78 5.38
C THR A 78 29.73 7.82 4.13
N LEU A 79 29.15 8.98 3.83
CA LEU A 79 28.40 9.17 2.59
C LEU A 79 29.36 9.07 1.40
N ASP A 80 29.10 8.11 0.53
CA ASP A 80 29.86 7.89 -0.69
C ASP A 80 28.89 7.56 -1.84
N TRP A 81 29.16 8.17 -3.00
CA TRP A 81 28.28 8.07 -4.16
C TRP A 81 28.16 6.65 -4.71
N THR A 82 29.16 5.80 -4.49
CA THR A 82 29.17 4.43 -5.03
C THR A 82 28.07 3.59 -4.39
N TRP A 83 28.01 3.55 -3.06
CA TRP A 83 26.98 2.76 -2.38
C TRP A 83 25.60 3.44 -2.46
N ILE A 84 25.55 4.78 -2.45
CA ILE A 84 24.29 5.52 -2.63
C ILE A 84 23.69 5.22 -4.02
N ALA A 85 24.50 5.25 -5.08
CA ALA A 85 24.06 4.90 -6.43
C ALA A 85 23.65 3.43 -6.55
N ALA A 86 24.33 2.51 -5.84
CA ALA A 86 23.94 1.11 -5.79
C ALA A 86 22.57 0.91 -5.12
N VAL A 87 22.29 1.61 -4.01
CA VAL A 87 20.97 1.60 -3.35
C VAL A 87 19.90 2.19 -4.27
N TYR A 88 20.18 3.32 -4.93
CA TYR A 88 19.27 3.91 -5.91
C TYR A 88 18.95 2.94 -7.05
N ALA A 89 19.97 2.36 -7.68
CA ALA A 89 19.82 1.43 -8.79
C ALA A 89 19.01 0.20 -8.36
N ARG A 90 19.29 -0.35 -7.17
CA ARG A 90 18.54 -1.47 -6.61
C ARG A 90 17.07 -1.12 -6.42
N ASN A 91 16.74 -0.01 -5.77
CA ASN A 91 15.34 0.41 -5.54
C ASN A 91 14.61 0.70 -6.86
N PHE A 92 15.29 1.34 -7.81
CA PHE A 92 14.76 1.59 -9.15
C PHE A 92 14.44 0.28 -9.87
N ILE A 93 15.38 -0.68 -9.90
CA ILE A 93 15.19 -1.99 -10.53
C ILE A 93 14.08 -2.77 -9.82
N THR A 94 14.05 -2.79 -8.49
CA THR A 94 12.99 -3.46 -7.73
C THR A 94 11.62 -2.92 -8.11
N LEU A 95 11.44 -1.59 -8.08
CA LEU A 95 10.15 -1.00 -8.44
C LEU A 95 9.79 -1.26 -9.90
N LEU A 96 10.76 -1.12 -10.81
CA LEU A 96 10.57 -1.37 -12.24
C LEU A 96 10.14 -2.79 -12.53
N VAL A 97 10.79 -3.78 -11.91
CA VAL A 97 10.47 -5.19 -12.11
C VAL A 97 9.11 -5.53 -11.51
N VAL A 98 8.81 -5.05 -10.31
CA VAL A 98 7.57 -5.40 -9.60
C VAL A 98 6.36 -4.68 -10.23
N ALA A 99 6.38 -3.35 -10.27
CA ALA A 99 5.27 -2.57 -10.84
C ALA A 99 5.16 -2.79 -12.35
N GLY A 100 6.29 -2.84 -13.06
CA GLY A 100 6.33 -3.13 -14.50
C GLY A 100 5.87 -4.54 -14.81
N GLY A 101 6.30 -5.54 -14.05
CA GLY A 101 5.88 -6.94 -14.23
C GLY A 101 4.37 -7.13 -14.02
N LEU A 102 3.83 -6.59 -12.92
CA LEU A 102 2.38 -6.60 -12.66
C LEU A 102 1.63 -5.83 -13.74
N HIS A 103 2.15 -4.67 -14.17
CA HIS A 103 1.53 -3.91 -15.24
C HIS A 103 1.51 -4.67 -16.56
N VAL A 104 2.62 -5.30 -16.95
CA VAL A 104 2.70 -6.12 -18.16
C VAL A 104 1.68 -7.25 -18.08
N TYR A 105 1.61 -7.96 -16.96
CA TYR A 105 0.65 -9.05 -16.75
C TYR A 105 -0.81 -8.58 -16.87
N PHE A 106 -1.22 -7.57 -16.09
CA PHE A 106 -2.63 -7.16 -15.97
C PHE A 106 -3.11 -6.24 -17.10
N TYR A 107 -2.26 -5.36 -17.62
CA TYR A 107 -2.67 -4.26 -18.49
C TYR A 107 -2.16 -4.37 -19.93
N THR A 108 -0.94 -4.89 -20.12
CA THR A 108 -0.35 -5.06 -21.47
C THR A 108 -0.79 -6.36 -22.10
N LEU A 109 -0.48 -7.49 -21.45
CA LEU A 109 -0.84 -8.83 -21.92
C LEU A 109 -2.29 -9.17 -21.60
N ARG A 110 -2.87 -8.53 -20.56
CA ARG A 110 -4.22 -8.80 -20.06
C ARG A 110 -4.43 -10.30 -19.80
N SER A 111 -3.47 -10.93 -19.12
CA SER A 111 -3.41 -12.38 -18.96
C SER A 111 -4.61 -13.00 -18.23
N GLN A 112 -5.39 -12.20 -17.49
CA GLN A 112 -6.67 -12.59 -16.91
C GLN A 112 -7.84 -11.68 -17.35
N GLU A 113 -7.68 -11.00 -18.49
CA GLU A 113 -8.66 -10.09 -19.09
C GLU A 113 -9.27 -9.10 -18.08
N THR A 114 -10.55 -9.27 -17.74
CA THR A 114 -11.27 -8.47 -16.74
C THR A 114 -11.73 -9.32 -15.55
N GLU A 115 -11.29 -10.57 -15.47
CA GLU A 115 -11.58 -11.44 -14.34
C GLU A 115 -10.95 -10.84 -13.07
N LEU A 116 -11.77 -10.63 -12.04
CA LEU A 116 -11.40 -9.97 -10.78
C LEU A 116 -11.03 -8.49 -10.89
N LYS A 117 -11.16 -7.86 -12.07
CA LYS A 117 -10.89 -6.43 -12.24
C LYS A 117 -12.00 -5.61 -11.61
N TYR A 118 -11.68 -4.65 -10.75
CA TYR A 118 -12.72 -3.91 -10.01
C TYR A 118 -13.60 -3.03 -10.89
N VAL A 119 -13.01 -2.32 -11.86
CA VAL A 119 -13.74 -1.43 -12.78
C VAL A 119 -13.55 -1.85 -14.23
N LYS A 120 -14.56 -1.65 -15.09
CA LYS A 120 -14.51 -2.08 -16.51
C LYS A 120 -13.41 -1.40 -17.33
N PRO A 121 -13.22 -0.06 -17.27
CA PRO A 121 -12.24 0.61 -18.11
C PRO A 121 -10.81 0.22 -17.74
N PHE A 122 -9.93 0.10 -18.72
CA PHE A 122 -8.48 0.09 -18.50
C PHE A 122 -7.95 1.53 -18.33
N LEU A 123 -6.64 1.66 -18.13
CA LEU A 123 -6.01 2.95 -17.84
C LEU A 123 -6.26 3.96 -18.95
N SER A 124 -6.40 5.22 -18.53
CA SER A 124 -6.76 6.33 -19.42
C SER A 124 -5.63 6.67 -20.38
N ARG A 125 -6.00 6.92 -21.65
CA ARG A 125 -5.15 7.45 -22.72
C ARG A 125 -5.86 8.65 -23.34
N GLY A 126 -5.14 9.75 -23.53
CA GLY A 126 -5.66 11.03 -23.98
C GLY A 126 -6.25 11.89 -22.84
N GLY A 127 -6.58 13.14 -23.18
CA GLY A 127 -7.17 14.11 -22.26
C GLY A 127 -6.16 14.83 -21.37
N SER A 128 -6.66 15.78 -20.55
CA SER A 128 -5.84 16.68 -19.74
C SER A 128 -5.63 16.23 -18.28
N ARG A 129 -6.16 15.07 -17.89
CA ARG A 129 -6.06 14.59 -16.49
C ARG A 129 -4.62 14.28 -16.07
N PHE A 130 -3.82 13.77 -16.99
CA PHE A 130 -2.44 13.34 -16.76
C PHE A 130 -1.49 14.21 -17.59
N ASN A 131 -0.31 14.52 -17.05
CA ASN A 131 0.61 15.48 -17.69
C ASN A 131 1.09 15.01 -19.06
N PHE A 132 1.32 13.69 -19.20
CA PHE A 132 1.72 13.07 -20.47
C PHE A 132 0.53 12.63 -21.34
N GLN A 133 -0.69 13.04 -21.00
CA GLN A 133 -1.95 12.56 -21.61
C GLN A 133 -2.04 11.03 -21.62
N ASN A 134 -1.34 10.36 -20.71
CA ASN A 134 -1.27 8.91 -20.61
C ASN A 134 -1.01 8.57 -19.15
N GLN A 135 -1.97 7.87 -18.55
CA GLN A 135 -1.93 7.52 -17.13
C GLN A 135 -0.70 6.66 -16.77
N LEU A 136 -0.32 5.71 -17.64
CA LEU A 136 0.86 4.88 -17.39
C LEU A 136 2.13 5.72 -17.33
N HIS A 137 2.33 6.63 -18.29
CA HIS A 137 3.55 7.42 -18.37
C HIS A 137 3.67 8.38 -17.18
N ASP A 138 2.58 9.03 -16.80
CA ASP A 138 2.55 9.93 -15.63
C ASP A 138 2.83 9.14 -14.35
N ASN A 139 2.16 8.00 -14.17
CA ASN A 139 2.33 7.18 -12.99
C ASN A 139 3.75 6.60 -12.87
N ALA A 140 4.32 6.11 -13.97
CA ALA A 140 5.69 5.62 -14.01
C ALA A 140 6.69 6.76 -13.74
N PHE A 141 6.47 7.95 -14.29
CA PHE A 141 7.32 9.13 -14.07
C PHE A 141 7.37 9.52 -12.59
N TRP A 142 6.22 9.68 -11.92
CA TRP A 142 6.20 10.05 -10.49
C TRP A 142 6.74 8.94 -9.59
N SER A 143 6.44 7.67 -9.91
CA SER A 143 6.93 6.53 -9.14
C SER A 143 8.44 6.36 -9.25
N LEU A 144 8.98 6.33 -10.47
CA LEU A 144 10.41 6.11 -10.72
C LEU A 144 11.26 7.36 -10.52
N GLY A 145 10.67 8.55 -10.68
CA GLY A 145 11.30 9.84 -10.43
C GLY A 145 11.35 10.14 -8.94
N SER A 146 10.37 10.91 -8.44
CA SER A 146 10.38 11.35 -7.04
C SER A 146 10.19 10.21 -6.04
N GLY A 147 9.38 9.20 -6.38
CA GLY A 147 9.11 8.07 -5.49
C GLY A 147 10.38 7.30 -5.12
N VAL A 148 11.08 6.77 -6.12
CA VAL A 148 12.36 6.05 -5.91
C VAL A 148 13.43 6.98 -5.33
N LEU A 149 13.53 8.22 -5.79
CA LEU A 149 14.53 9.15 -5.27
C LEU A 149 14.35 9.42 -3.77
N ILE A 150 13.12 9.70 -3.33
CA ILE A 150 12.83 9.99 -1.93
C ILE A 150 12.92 8.72 -1.08
N TRP A 151 12.43 7.58 -1.59
CA TRP A 151 12.64 6.27 -0.96
C TRP A 151 14.14 6.04 -0.69
N THR A 152 14.99 6.16 -1.72
CA THR A 152 16.44 6.02 -1.57
C THR A 152 17.02 7.04 -0.59
N GLY A 153 16.55 8.28 -0.58
CA GLY A 153 16.99 9.29 0.39
C GLY A 153 16.75 8.87 1.84
N PHE A 154 15.55 8.36 2.15
CA PHE A 154 15.26 7.83 3.48
C PHE A 154 16.10 6.60 3.83
N GLU A 155 16.35 5.73 2.85
CA GLU A 155 17.20 4.56 3.07
C GLU A 155 18.64 4.93 3.37
N VAL A 156 19.23 5.80 2.54
CA VAL A 156 20.56 6.35 2.76
C VAL A 156 20.66 7.00 4.13
N LEU A 157 19.65 7.80 4.52
CA LEU A 157 19.59 8.41 5.85
C LEU A 157 19.61 7.37 6.97
N CYS A 158 18.77 6.33 6.89
CA CYS A 158 18.71 5.29 7.91
C CYS A 158 20.01 4.48 7.98
N LEU A 159 20.58 4.10 6.83
CA LEU A 159 21.82 3.33 6.77
C LEU A 159 23.03 4.13 7.27
N TRP A 160 23.10 5.40 6.92
CA TRP A 160 24.12 6.32 7.43
C TRP A 160 24.00 6.53 8.93
N ALA A 161 22.77 6.76 9.41
CA ALA A 161 22.49 6.92 10.83
C ALA A 161 22.85 5.65 11.62
N MET A 162 22.60 4.47 11.06
CA MET A 162 22.99 3.20 11.68
C MET A 162 24.51 3.01 11.70
N GLY A 163 25.21 3.33 10.61
CA GLY A 163 26.68 3.27 10.54
C GLY A 163 27.39 4.21 11.52
N ASN A 164 26.76 5.34 11.85
CA ASN A 164 27.27 6.31 12.84
C ASN A 164 26.71 6.11 14.27
N GLY A 165 25.91 5.06 14.51
CA GLY A 165 25.36 4.76 15.83
C GLY A 165 24.22 5.70 16.29
N HIS A 166 23.65 6.52 15.40
CA HIS A 166 22.44 7.30 15.69
C HIS A 166 21.17 6.45 15.71
N ILE A 167 21.13 5.39 14.89
CA ILE A 167 20.15 4.31 15.02
C ILE A 167 20.82 3.16 15.77
N ARG A 168 20.17 2.64 16.82
CA ARG A 168 20.67 1.48 17.55
C ARG A 168 20.52 0.22 16.70
N ALA A 169 21.61 -0.15 16.02
CA ALA A 169 21.75 -1.43 15.34
C ALA A 169 21.74 -2.57 16.36
N ILE A 170 20.97 -3.62 16.10
CA ILE A 170 20.97 -4.86 16.90
C ILE A 170 21.22 -6.07 16.02
N SER A 171 21.66 -7.17 16.63
CA SER A 171 21.64 -8.50 16.01
C SER A 171 20.44 -9.33 16.47
N PHE A 172 20.02 -10.31 15.66
CA PHE A 172 19.00 -11.28 16.10
C PHE A 172 19.42 -12.06 17.35
N ALA A 173 20.72 -12.32 17.53
CA ALA A 173 21.24 -13.00 18.71
C ALA A 173 21.20 -12.12 19.97
N GLU A 174 21.39 -10.81 19.82
CA GLU A 174 21.32 -9.85 20.93
C GLU A 174 19.89 -9.71 21.47
N MET A 175 18.90 -9.62 20.57
CA MET A 175 17.50 -9.42 20.95
C MET A 175 16.56 -10.33 20.13
N PRO A 176 16.55 -11.66 20.37
CA PRO A 176 15.83 -12.61 19.53
C PRO A 176 14.30 -12.41 19.57
N VAL A 177 13.74 -12.19 20.76
CA VAL A 177 12.29 -11.97 20.91
C VAL A 177 11.85 -10.70 20.19
N TRP A 178 12.54 -9.58 20.43
CA TRP A 178 12.23 -8.32 19.76
C TRP A 178 12.45 -8.39 18.26
N SER A 179 13.50 -9.07 17.79
CA SER A 179 13.77 -9.18 16.35
C SER A 179 12.68 -9.91 15.59
N LEU A 180 12.00 -10.87 16.23
CA LEU A 180 10.81 -11.53 15.68
C LEU A 180 9.56 -10.65 15.80
N LEU A 181 9.33 -10.02 16.96
CA LEU A 181 8.16 -9.16 17.19
C LEU A 181 8.19 -7.85 16.40
N ALA A 182 9.37 -7.38 16.00
CA ALA A 182 9.54 -6.17 15.21
C ALA A 182 8.85 -6.25 13.84
N LEU A 183 8.79 -7.44 13.20
CA LEU A 183 8.15 -7.61 11.90
C LEU A 183 6.63 -7.28 11.93
N PRO A 184 5.81 -7.93 12.77
CA PRO A 184 4.41 -7.55 12.89
C PRO A 184 4.24 -6.14 13.48
N ALA A 185 5.13 -5.69 14.38
CA ALA A 185 5.08 -4.33 14.90
C ALA A 185 5.28 -3.26 13.81
N ILE A 186 6.17 -3.51 12.84
CA ILE A 186 6.38 -2.64 11.67
C ILE A 186 5.11 -2.56 10.82
N PHE A 187 4.42 -3.68 10.57
CA PHE A 187 3.15 -3.66 9.84
C PHE A 187 2.09 -2.81 10.57
N MET A 188 1.96 -2.99 11.89
CA MET A 188 1.04 -2.18 12.70
C MET A 188 1.40 -0.69 12.66
N TRP A 189 2.70 -0.39 12.75
CA TRP A 189 3.21 0.98 12.68
C TRP A 189 2.95 1.62 11.32
N VAL A 190 3.27 0.93 10.22
CA VAL A 190 2.99 1.39 8.86
C VAL A 190 1.51 1.70 8.70
N SER A 191 0.63 0.80 9.15
CA SER A 191 -0.82 0.99 9.05
C SER A 191 -1.29 2.22 9.85
N PHE A 192 -0.78 2.41 11.07
CA PHE A 192 -1.12 3.55 11.92
C PHE A 192 -0.58 4.88 11.35
N HIS A 193 0.69 4.91 10.96
CA HIS A 193 1.33 6.08 10.38
C HIS A 193 0.65 6.47 9.06
N PHE A 194 0.41 5.50 8.18
CA PHE A 194 -0.30 5.72 6.92
C PHE A 194 -1.67 6.32 7.16
N TYR A 195 -2.46 5.77 8.10
CA TYR A 195 -3.76 6.33 8.46
C TYR A 195 -3.68 7.82 8.83
N CYS A 196 -2.73 8.18 9.70
CA CYS A 196 -2.56 9.55 10.18
C CYS A 196 -2.13 10.50 9.06
N VAL A 197 -1.10 10.12 8.30
CA VAL A 197 -0.58 10.90 7.18
C VAL A 197 -1.62 11.04 6.07
N HIS A 198 -2.34 9.97 5.76
CA HIS A 198 -3.33 9.97 4.71
C HIS A 198 -4.51 10.89 5.07
N ARG A 199 -5.02 10.82 6.31
CA ARG A 199 -6.00 11.81 6.78
C ARG A 199 -5.49 13.25 6.70
N LEU A 200 -4.23 13.49 7.08
CA LEU A 200 -3.61 14.81 6.97
C LEU A 200 -3.59 15.29 5.50
N LEU A 201 -3.24 14.41 4.57
CA LEU A 201 -3.21 14.69 3.13
C LEU A 201 -4.61 15.01 2.55
N HIS A 202 -5.68 14.55 3.19
CA HIS A 202 -7.07 14.90 2.82
C HIS A 202 -7.60 16.20 3.43
N THR A 203 -6.77 16.92 4.18
CA THR A 203 -7.09 18.32 4.52
C THR A 203 -7.11 19.18 3.26
N LYS A 204 -7.97 20.21 3.20
CA LYS A 204 -8.17 21.01 1.99
C LYS A 204 -6.88 21.48 1.33
N LEU A 205 -5.94 22.01 2.13
CA LEU A 205 -4.68 22.54 1.61
C LEU A 205 -3.81 21.44 1.00
N LEU A 206 -3.60 20.33 1.71
CA LEU A 206 -2.75 19.26 1.20
C LEU A 206 -3.42 18.47 0.07
N TYR A 207 -4.74 18.34 0.10
CA TYR A 207 -5.48 17.67 -0.96
C TYR A 207 -5.33 18.44 -2.27
N ASP A 208 -5.68 19.72 -2.27
CA ASP A 208 -5.73 20.54 -3.50
C ASP A 208 -4.37 20.70 -4.18
N TRP A 209 -3.27 20.66 -3.42
CA TRP A 209 -1.92 20.92 -3.93
C TRP A 209 -1.02 19.69 -4.04
N VAL A 210 -1.23 18.68 -3.19
CA VAL A 210 -0.34 17.53 -3.05
C VAL A 210 -1.07 16.24 -3.44
N HIS A 211 -2.10 15.88 -2.69
CA HIS A 211 -2.72 14.56 -2.79
C HIS A 211 -3.62 14.37 -4.01
N VAL A 212 -4.09 15.47 -4.62
CA VAL A 212 -4.87 15.44 -5.87
C VAL A 212 -4.11 14.74 -7.00
N LEU A 213 -2.77 14.80 -7.00
CA LEU A 213 -1.95 14.11 -8.01
C LEU A 213 -2.20 12.61 -7.96
N HIS A 214 -2.12 12.02 -6.77
CA HIS A 214 -2.39 10.61 -6.55
C HIS A 214 -3.84 10.26 -6.93
N HIS A 215 -4.80 11.09 -6.49
CA HIS A 215 -6.24 10.91 -6.72
C HIS A 215 -6.74 11.12 -8.15
N ARG A 216 -5.87 11.57 -9.09
CA ARG A 216 -6.16 11.47 -10.53
C ARG A 216 -6.40 10.02 -10.96
N ASN A 217 -5.87 9.05 -10.19
CA ASN A 217 -5.92 7.63 -10.45
C ASN A 217 -7.18 6.90 -9.93
N ILE A 218 -8.38 7.44 -10.20
CA ILE A 218 -9.66 6.81 -9.83
C ILE A 218 -9.75 5.33 -10.28
N ASN A 219 -9.20 5.03 -11.47
CA ASN A 219 -8.95 3.68 -11.94
C ASN A 219 -7.47 3.36 -11.70
N VAL A 220 -7.17 2.70 -10.59
CA VAL A 220 -5.80 2.42 -10.18
C VAL A 220 -5.11 1.42 -11.13
N GLY A 221 -3.78 1.42 -11.10
CA GLY A 221 -2.94 0.39 -11.71
C GLY A 221 -1.62 0.26 -10.92
N PRO A 222 -0.79 -0.77 -11.17
CA PRO A 222 0.39 -1.03 -10.34
C PRO A 222 1.30 0.19 -10.12
N TRP A 223 1.46 1.02 -11.15
CA TRP A 223 2.25 2.26 -11.09
C TRP A 223 1.58 3.41 -10.34
N SER A 224 0.25 3.41 -10.15
CA SER A 224 -0.40 4.51 -9.42
C SER A 224 -0.11 4.47 -7.92
N GLY A 225 0.32 3.32 -7.38
CA GLY A 225 0.57 3.15 -5.95
C GLY A 225 1.62 4.11 -5.38
N LEU A 226 2.71 4.37 -6.12
CA LEU A 226 3.71 5.38 -5.76
C LEU A 226 3.67 6.61 -6.67
N SER A 227 2.62 6.77 -7.49
CA SER A 227 2.41 7.99 -8.24
C SER A 227 1.79 9.05 -7.34
N MET A 228 2.66 9.82 -6.69
CA MET A 228 2.32 10.84 -5.70
C MET A 228 3.17 12.08 -5.93
N HIS A 229 2.73 13.20 -5.37
CA HIS A 229 3.52 14.41 -5.34
C HIS A 229 4.77 14.22 -4.43
N PRO A 230 5.93 14.83 -4.71
CA PRO A 230 7.14 14.66 -3.89
C PRO A 230 6.95 14.96 -2.40
N VAL A 231 6.12 15.95 -2.06
CA VAL A 231 5.77 16.27 -0.66
C VAL A 231 4.99 15.13 0.01
N GLU A 232 4.12 14.44 -0.73
CA GLU A 232 3.43 13.26 -0.22
C GLU A 232 4.39 12.08 -0.05
N HIS A 233 5.34 11.88 -0.96
CA HIS A 233 6.41 10.88 -0.75
C HIS A 233 7.21 11.16 0.54
N LEU A 234 7.54 12.42 0.83
CA LEU A 234 8.22 12.79 2.08
C LEU A 234 7.39 12.41 3.32
N PHE A 235 6.09 12.73 3.31
CA PHE A 235 5.21 12.32 4.41
C PHE A 235 5.07 10.80 4.48
N TYR A 236 4.88 10.11 3.36
CA TYR A 236 4.69 8.67 3.28
C TYR A 236 5.90 7.91 3.84
N PHE A 237 7.11 8.21 3.34
CA PHE A 237 8.33 7.55 3.80
C PHE A 237 8.83 8.03 5.18
N SER A 238 8.24 9.10 5.75
CA SER A 238 8.57 9.51 7.13
C SER A 238 8.26 8.43 8.18
N SER A 239 7.45 7.42 7.83
CA SER A 239 7.19 6.25 8.70
C SER A 239 8.49 5.59 9.20
N LEU A 240 9.55 5.62 8.40
CA LEU A 240 10.85 5.00 8.72
C LEU A 240 11.61 5.70 9.84
N LEU A 241 11.25 6.95 10.16
CA LEU A 241 11.88 7.69 11.25
C LEU A 241 11.70 7.03 12.62
N ILE A 242 10.74 6.09 12.76
CA ILE A 242 10.59 5.28 13.97
C ILE A 242 11.87 4.51 14.35
N HIS A 243 12.71 4.15 13.38
CA HIS A 243 13.95 3.41 13.61
C HIS A 243 15.02 4.22 14.34
N PHE A 244 14.89 5.55 14.42
CA PHE A 244 15.73 6.39 15.29
C PHE A 244 15.41 6.21 16.78
N VAL A 245 14.25 5.65 17.10
CA VAL A 245 13.78 5.49 18.49
C VAL A 245 13.83 4.03 18.91
N VAL A 246 13.58 3.08 18.00
CA VAL A 246 13.50 1.65 18.33
C VAL A 246 14.77 0.89 17.91
N PRO A 247 15.30 -0.03 18.75
CA PRO A 247 16.41 -0.90 18.37
C PRO A 247 16.04 -1.69 17.11
N THR A 248 16.93 -1.73 16.11
CA THR A 248 16.55 -2.16 14.76
C THR A 248 17.67 -2.94 14.10
N HIS A 249 17.35 -4.08 13.50
CA HIS A 249 18.25 -4.81 12.62
C HIS A 249 18.13 -4.27 11.19
N PRO A 250 19.20 -4.22 10.36
CA PRO A 250 19.10 -3.73 8.98
C PRO A 250 17.99 -4.39 8.14
N MET A 251 17.74 -5.69 8.38
CA MET A 251 16.61 -6.44 7.80
C MET A 251 15.25 -5.79 8.08
N HIS A 252 15.02 -5.27 9.29
CA HIS A 252 13.76 -4.62 9.66
C HIS A 252 13.53 -3.33 8.85
N ILE A 253 14.60 -2.59 8.59
CA ILE A 253 14.56 -1.37 7.76
C ILE A 253 14.19 -1.74 6.32
N LEU A 254 14.89 -2.72 5.73
CA LEU A 254 14.57 -3.21 4.38
C LEU A 254 13.13 -3.72 4.29
N PHE A 255 12.69 -4.48 5.29
CA PHE A 255 11.33 -4.96 5.36
C PHE A 255 10.31 -3.81 5.40
N HIS A 256 10.51 -2.81 6.27
CA HIS A 256 9.66 -1.62 6.35
C HIS A 256 9.62 -0.85 5.02
N PHE A 257 10.77 -0.70 4.34
CA PHE A 257 10.84 -0.11 3.00
C PHE A 257 10.01 -0.87 1.98
N TYR A 258 10.11 -2.20 1.95
CA TYR A 258 9.33 -3.00 1.01
C TYR A 258 7.85 -3.02 1.33
N THR A 259 7.47 -3.01 2.62
CA THR A 259 6.07 -2.84 3.01
C THR A 259 5.53 -1.51 2.48
N LEU A 260 6.22 -0.39 2.69
CA LEU A 260 5.75 0.91 2.17
C LEU A 260 5.72 0.94 0.63
N SER A 261 6.78 0.53 -0.04
CA SER A 261 6.91 0.71 -1.48
C SER A 261 6.10 -0.33 -2.27
N LEU A 262 6.17 -1.60 -1.90
CA LEU A 262 5.59 -2.70 -2.68
C LEU A 262 4.15 -3.00 -2.30
N SER A 263 3.71 -2.84 -1.04
CA SER A 263 2.26 -2.91 -0.74
C SER A 263 1.49 -1.81 -1.48
N ALA A 264 2.08 -0.62 -1.66
CA ALA A 264 1.45 0.41 -2.47
C ALA A 264 1.24 -0.08 -3.92
N VAL A 265 2.22 -0.75 -4.51
CA VAL A 265 2.07 -1.34 -5.87
C VAL A 265 1.04 -2.47 -5.89
N PHE A 266 1.11 -3.40 -4.93
CA PHE A 266 0.24 -4.57 -4.86
C PHE A 266 -1.21 -4.13 -4.62
N GLY A 267 -1.44 -3.20 -3.69
CA GLY A 267 -2.75 -2.64 -3.38
C GLY A 267 -3.38 -1.77 -4.47
N HIS A 268 -2.65 -1.44 -5.54
CA HIS A 268 -3.15 -0.61 -6.64
C HIS A 268 -3.28 -1.34 -7.96
N THR A 269 -3.17 -2.68 -7.98
CA THR A 269 -3.26 -3.41 -9.25
C THR A 269 -4.60 -3.25 -9.96
N GLY A 270 -5.68 -2.88 -9.25
CA GLY A 270 -7.04 -2.78 -9.81
C GLY A 270 -7.73 -4.13 -10.00
N PHE A 271 -7.14 -5.20 -9.46
CA PHE A 271 -7.62 -6.58 -9.51
C PHE A 271 -7.55 -7.22 -8.12
N ASP A 272 -8.54 -8.02 -7.77
CA ASP A 272 -8.65 -8.63 -6.44
C ASP A 272 -7.62 -9.74 -6.15
N ALA A 273 -7.12 -10.37 -7.21
CA ALA A 273 -6.08 -11.38 -7.09
C ALA A 273 -5.33 -11.56 -8.41
N LEU A 274 -4.10 -12.05 -8.29
CA LEU A 274 -3.33 -12.61 -9.39
C LEU A 274 -3.77 -14.05 -9.65
N LEU A 275 -4.17 -14.34 -10.90
CA LEU A 275 -4.50 -15.68 -11.36
C LEU A 275 -3.29 -16.32 -12.06
N VAL A 276 -3.00 -17.59 -11.75
CA VAL A 276 -2.04 -18.39 -12.53
C VAL A 276 -2.68 -19.74 -12.84
N LYS A 277 -2.85 -20.03 -14.13
CA LYS A 277 -3.61 -21.19 -14.61
C LYS A 277 -5.02 -21.23 -13.99
N ASN A 278 -5.71 -20.09 -14.02
CA ASN A 278 -7.09 -19.89 -13.51
C ASN A 278 -7.27 -20.21 -12.01
N ARG A 279 -6.18 -20.10 -11.22
CA ARG A 279 -6.23 -20.24 -9.76
C ARG A 279 -5.73 -18.97 -9.11
N ARG A 280 -6.43 -18.50 -8.08
CA ARG A 280 -5.96 -17.42 -7.20
C ARG A 280 -4.63 -17.85 -6.58
N ARG A 281 -3.57 -17.10 -6.84
CA ARG A 281 -2.23 -17.37 -6.30
C ARG A 281 -1.77 -16.35 -5.27
N LEU A 282 -2.23 -15.12 -5.41
CA LEU A 282 -1.85 -14.03 -4.54
C LEU A 282 -3.01 -13.04 -4.47
N ALA A 283 -3.49 -12.76 -3.26
CA ALA A 283 -4.44 -11.67 -3.02
C ALA A 283 -3.71 -10.33 -3.14
N ILE A 284 -4.27 -9.40 -3.91
CA ILE A 284 -3.70 -8.07 -4.19
C ILE A 284 -4.84 -7.06 -4.47
N GLY A 285 -4.51 -5.82 -4.79
CA GLY A 285 -5.44 -4.79 -5.28
C GLY A 285 -6.32 -4.14 -4.20
N HIS A 286 -6.42 -4.74 -3.02
CA HIS A 286 -7.13 -4.26 -1.83
C HIS A 286 -8.40 -3.44 -2.12
N PHE A 287 -9.55 -4.10 -2.22
CA PHE A 287 -10.83 -3.42 -2.50
C PHE A 287 -11.17 -2.29 -1.51
N HIS A 288 -10.72 -2.38 -0.25
CA HIS A 288 -10.81 -1.30 0.75
C HIS A 288 -10.24 0.03 0.22
N HIS A 289 -9.07 -0.04 -0.42
CA HIS A 289 -8.41 1.13 -1.00
C HIS A 289 -9.01 1.53 -2.35
N GLN A 290 -9.53 0.57 -3.13
CA GLN A 290 -10.31 0.90 -4.33
C GLN A 290 -11.59 1.70 -3.99
N LEU A 291 -12.26 1.39 -2.88
CA LEU A 291 -13.38 2.20 -2.36
C LEU A 291 -12.92 3.61 -1.99
N HIS A 292 -11.73 3.75 -1.40
CA HIS A 292 -11.13 5.05 -1.10
C HIS A 292 -10.93 5.89 -2.38
N HIS A 293 -10.28 5.35 -3.42
CA HIS A 293 -10.10 6.06 -4.71
C HIS A 293 -11.43 6.41 -5.40
N ARG A 294 -12.50 5.67 -5.08
CA ARG A 294 -13.83 5.90 -5.65
C ARG A 294 -14.62 6.98 -4.92
N TYR A 295 -14.54 7.02 -3.60
CA TYR A 295 -15.39 7.85 -2.75
C TYR A 295 -14.65 8.96 -1.99
N PHE A 296 -13.31 8.91 -1.98
CA PHE A 296 -12.34 9.85 -1.39
C PHE A 296 -12.42 10.02 0.13
N GLU A 297 -13.62 10.19 0.69
CA GLU A 297 -13.85 10.50 2.09
C GLU A 297 -14.19 9.23 2.90
N CYS A 298 -13.38 8.18 2.78
CA CYS A 298 -13.50 6.95 3.57
C CYS A 298 -12.19 6.15 3.53
N ASN A 299 -12.05 5.12 4.37
CA ASN A 299 -11.01 4.09 4.21
C ASN A 299 -9.59 4.66 4.08
N TYR A 300 -9.19 5.54 5.01
CA TYR A 300 -7.87 6.20 4.98
C TYR A 300 -6.72 5.26 5.39
N GLY A 301 -7.01 4.16 6.07
CA GLY A 301 -6.04 3.18 6.54
C GLY A 301 -5.96 1.93 5.66
N SER A 302 -5.49 0.84 6.26
CA SER A 302 -5.49 -0.50 5.67
C SER A 302 -6.46 -1.42 6.41
N VAL A 303 -6.81 -2.56 5.79
CA VAL A 303 -7.69 -3.57 6.40
C VAL A 303 -7.06 -4.30 7.59
N ASP A 304 -5.73 -4.22 7.72
CA ASP A 304 -4.98 -4.92 8.76
C ASP A 304 -5.28 -4.41 10.16
N MET A 305 -5.66 -3.12 10.26
CA MET A 305 -5.94 -2.44 11.52
C MET A 305 -7.23 -1.63 11.42
N PRO A 306 -8.09 -1.63 12.45
CA PRO A 306 -9.44 -1.09 12.39
C PRO A 306 -9.48 0.44 12.60
N TRP A 307 -8.46 1.18 12.15
CA TRP A 307 -8.38 2.63 12.36
C TRP A 307 -9.59 3.36 11.80
N ASP A 308 -10.01 3.01 10.58
CA ASP A 308 -11.22 3.56 9.98
C ASP A 308 -12.51 3.22 10.73
N VAL A 309 -12.56 2.08 11.42
CA VAL A 309 -13.69 1.72 12.28
C VAL A 309 -13.68 2.59 13.53
N PHE A 310 -12.54 2.68 14.21
CA PHE A 310 -12.37 3.45 15.45
C PHE A 310 -12.69 4.93 15.28
N PHE A 311 -12.37 5.50 14.13
CA PHE A 311 -12.56 6.92 13.84
C PHE A 311 -13.76 7.19 12.90
N GLY A 312 -14.60 6.19 12.61
CA GLY A 312 -15.86 6.37 11.88
C GLY A 312 -15.72 6.74 10.40
N THR A 313 -14.64 6.30 9.76
CA THR A 313 -14.37 6.49 8.32
C THR A 313 -14.44 5.22 7.49
N PHE A 314 -14.79 4.09 8.10
CA PHE A 314 -14.91 2.81 7.42
C PHE A 314 -16.11 2.74 6.47
N HIS A 315 -15.85 2.28 5.25
CA HIS A 315 -16.80 2.01 4.19
C HIS A 315 -16.62 0.58 3.71
N ASP A 316 -17.63 -0.24 3.94
CA ASP A 316 -17.66 -1.70 3.70
C ASP A 316 -18.24 -2.10 2.32
N GLY A 317 -18.53 -1.11 1.48
CA GLY A 317 -19.16 -1.30 0.16
C GLY A 317 -20.69 -1.23 0.19
N THR A 318 -21.32 -1.23 1.36
CA THR A 318 -22.78 -1.17 1.50
C THR A 318 -23.36 0.23 1.25
N GLN A 319 -24.65 0.28 0.93
CA GLN A 319 -25.38 1.56 0.78
C GLN A 319 -25.51 2.30 2.12
N GLU A 320 -25.55 1.57 3.23
CA GLU A 320 -25.59 2.09 4.59
C GLU A 320 -24.30 2.86 4.90
N ALA A 321 -23.14 2.28 4.58
CA ALA A 321 -21.86 2.97 4.68
C ALA A 321 -21.82 4.23 3.83
N ARG A 322 -22.31 4.17 2.59
CA ARG A 322 -22.40 5.32 1.69
C ARG A 322 -23.26 6.44 2.29
N LYS A 323 -24.42 6.11 2.87
CA LYS A 323 -25.30 7.08 3.55
C LYS A 323 -24.61 7.71 4.77
N ARG A 324 -23.90 6.91 5.58
CA ARG A 324 -23.13 7.41 6.75
C ARG A 324 -22.06 8.41 6.32
N MET A 325 -21.27 8.06 5.30
CA MET A 325 -20.23 8.92 4.73
C MET A 325 -20.81 10.24 4.22
N MET A 326 -21.86 10.19 3.39
CA MET A 326 -22.49 11.41 2.85
C MET A 326 -23.06 12.31 3.95
N LYS A 327 -23.59 11.73 5.03
CA LYS A 327 -24.06 12.49 6.20
C LYS A 327 -22.90 13.20 6.92
N ARG A 328 -21.73 12.57 7.02
CA ARG A 328 -20.51 13.15 7.61
C ARG A 328 -20.02 14.35 6.80
N ILE A 329 -19.89 14.17 5.49
CA ILE A 329 -19.48 15.23 4.54
C ILE A 329 -20.42 16.44 4.62
N ARG A 330 -21.74 16.23 4.63
CA ARG A 330 -22.74 17.32 4.75
C ARG A 330 -22.62 18.13 6.04
N LYS A 331 -22.07 17.54 7.10
CA LYS A 331 -21.81 18.21 8.38
C LYS A 331 -20.45 18.90 8.44
N GLY A 332 -19.67 18.90 7.35
CA GLY A 332 -18.30 19.42 7.33
C GLY A 332 -17.31 18.58 8.13
N GLN A 333 -17.69 17.36 8.49
CA GLN A 333 -16.81 16.39 9.17
C GLN A 333 -16.12 15.58 8.06
N ARG A 334 -14.81 15.74 7.91
CA ARG A 334 -14.01 14.94 6.96
C ARG A 334 -13.39 13.75 7.68
#